data_AF-A0A8S2XTD4-F1
#
_entry.id   AF-A0A8S2XTD4-F1
#
_cell.length_a   1.000
_cell.length_b   1.000
_cell.length_c   1.000
_cell.angle_alpha   90.00
_cell.angle_beta   90.00
_cell.angle_gamma   90.00
#
_symmetry.space_group_name_H-M   'P 1'
#
loop_
_entity.id
_entity.type
_entity.pdbx_description
1 polymer ?
#
loop_
_entity_poly.entity_id
_entity_poly.type
_entity_poly.pdbx_seq_one_letter_code
_entity_poly.pdbx_strand_id
1 'polypeptide(L)' 'MKRIQAGPVRGISIKLQEEERERRDNYVPETSALEPQGMIAIDQDTKDMLNAFDFKSLPNVGVQEANDQQNQQGGNQR' A
#
# COMPACT_ATOMS: atom_id res chain seq x y z
N MET A 1 33.53 -20.78 -3.01
CA MET A 1 32.51 -20.37 -3.99
C MET A 1 32.25 -18.87 -3.91
N LYS A 2 32.70 -18.07 -4.89
CA LYS A 2 32.60 -16.60 -4.83
C LYS A 2 31.18 -16.05 -5.09
N ARG A 3 30.36 -16.76 -5.88
CA ARG A 3 29.01 -16.32 -6.28
C ARG A 3 27.97 -16.41 -5.16
N ILE A 4 28.04 -17.43 -4.32
CA ILE A 4 27.12 -17.62 -3.18
C ILE A 4 27.39 -16.58 -2.08
N GLN A 5 28.64 -16.17 -1.91
CA GLN A 5 29.01 -15.09 -0.99
C GLN A 5 28.45 -13.74 -1.44
N ALA A 6 28.30 -13.53 -2.75
CA ALA A 6 27.70 -12.32 -3.31
C ALA A 6 26.16 -12.34 -3.26
N GLY A 7 25.53 -13.51 -3.09
CA GLY A 7 24.07 -13.61 -2.97
C GLY A 7 23.47 -14.92 -3.48
N PRO A 8 22.13 -14.98 -3.59
CA PRO A 8 21.43 -16.14 -4.13
C PRO A 8 21.79 -16.36 -5.60
N VAL A 9 21.98 -17.62 -5.98
CA VAL A 9 22.36 -18.01 -7.34
C VAL A 9 21.18 -18.68 -8.03
N ARG A 10 20.76 -18.14 -9.18
CA ARG A 10 19.67 -18.70 -9.97
C ARG A 10 19.89 -20.19 -10.26
N GLY A 11 18.88 -21.02 -9.98
CA GLY A 11 18.89 -22.46 -10.27
C GLY A 11 19.61 -23.34 -9.24
N ILE A 12 20.08 -22.76 -8.13
CA ILE A 12 20.71 -23.49 -7.03
C ILE A 12 19.96 -23.14 -5.74
N SER A 13 19.42 -24.14 -5.05
CA SER A 13 18.90 -23.97 -3.69
C SER A 13 19.93 -24.43 -2.67
N ILE A 14 20.14 -23.60 -1.66
CA ILE A 14 20.94 -23.94 -0.49
C ILE A 14 20.00 -23.83 0.70
N LYS A 15 20.03 -24.82 1.60
CA LYS A 15 19.19 -24.87 2.79
C LYS A 15 19.15 -23.54 3.56
N LEU A 16 20.29 -22.87 3.70
CA LEU A 16 20.41 -21.56 4.36
C LEU A 16 19.67 -20.43 3.60
N GLN A 17 19.69 -20.45 2.28
CA GLN A 17 18.98 -19.46 1.45
C GLN A 17 17.47 -19.68 1.49
N GLU A 18 17.03 -20.95 1.53
CA GLU A 18 15.63 -21.32 1.67
C GLU A 18 15.08 -20.91 3.04
N GLU A 19 15.82 -21.19 4.12
CA GLU A 19 15.42 -20.82 5.49
C GLU A 19 15.36 -19.29 5.69
N GLU A 20 16.30 -18.54 5.11
CA GLU A 20 16.26 -17.08 5.10
C GLU A 20 15.08 -16.55 4.27
N ARG A 21 14.77 -17.17 3.12
CA ARG A 21 13.61 -16.82 2.30
C ARG A 21 12.32 -17.08 3.07
N GLU A 22 12.21 -18.21 3.75
CA GLU A 22 11.06 -18.57 4.56
C GLU A 22 10.89 -17.62 5.76
N ARG A 23 11.98 -17.20 6.41
CA ARG A 23 11.91 -16.19 7.48
C ARG A 23 11.46 -14.82 6.98
N ARG A 24 11.88 -14.41 5.78
CA ARG A 24 11.46 -13.15 5.15
C ARG A 24 10.02 -13.19 4.68
N ASP A 25 9.61 -14.28 4.04
CA ASP A 25 8.24 -14.46 3.55
C ASP A 25 7.25 -14.56 4.72
N ASN A 26 7.64 -15.19 5.83
CA ASN A 26 6.81 -15.31 7.04
C ASN A 26 6.94 -14.11 7.99
N TYR A 27 7.67 -13.06 7.60
CA TYR A 27 7.78 -11.87 8.44
C TYR A 27 6.44 -11.14 8.50
N VAL A 28 5.86 -11.09 9.69
CA VAL A 28 4.66 -10.30 9.98
C VAL A 28 5.10 -9.09 10.82
N PRO A 29 4.83 -7.85 10.36
CA PRO A 29 5.17 -6.66 11.13
C PRO A 29 4.31 -6.55 12.40
N GLU A 30 4.80 -5.80 13.39
CA GLU A 30 4.08 -5.57 14.65
C GLU A 30 2.78 -4.80 14.44
N THR A 31 2.78 -3.83 13.51
CA THR A 31 1.60 -3.04 13.13
C THR A 31 1.21 -3.36 11.70
N SER A 32 -0.09 -3.49 11.46
CA SER A 32 -0.60 -3.70 10.10
C SER A 32 -0.57 -2.38 9.34
N ALA A 33 -0.08 -2.40 8.11
CA ALA A 33 -0.19 -1.26 7.20
C ALA A 33 -1.65 -0.90 6.87
N LEU A 34 -2.59 -1.82 7.08
CA LEU A 34 -4.02 -1.61 6.86
C LEU A 34 -4.76 -1.15 8.11
N GLU A 35 -4.13 -1.21 9.29
CA GLU A 35 -4.73 -0.69 10.51
C GLU A 35 -4.94 0.82 10.30
N PRO A 36 -6.15 1.36 10.47
CA PRO A 36 -6.37 2.77 10.19
C PRO A 36 -5.65 3.62 11.25
N GLN A 37 -4.49 4.20 10.91
CA GLN A 37 -3.85 5.21 11.76
C GLN A 37 -4.59 6.57 11.67
N GLY A 38 -5.55 6.70 10.75
CA GLY A 38 -6.36 7.88 10.51
C GLY A 38 -7.60 7.58 9.66
N MET A 39 -8.15 8.60 9.01
CA MET A 39 -9.34 8.46 8.18
C MET A 39 -8.99 7.86 6.80
N ILE A 40 -9.63 6.75 6.46
CA ILE A 40 -9.65 6.15 5.13
C ILE A 40 -10.46 7.09 4.22
N ALA A 41 -9.75 7.70 3.31
CA ALA A 41 -10.31 8.50 2.25
C ALA A 41 -11.04 7.63 1.23
N ILE A 42 -12.29 7.98 0.95
CA ILE A 42 -13.08 7.35 -0.10
C ILE A 42 -13.66 8.40 -1.05
N ASP A 43 -14.02 7.98 -2.25
CA ASP A 43 -14.76 8.81 -3.19
C ASP A 43 -16.26 8.82 -2.87
N GLN A 44 -16.99 9.78 -3.44
CA GLN A 44 -18.43 9.91 -3.24
C GLN A 44 -19.20 8.67 -3.76
N ASP A 45 -18.83 8.16 -4.94
CA ASP A 45 -19.45 6.95 -5.51
C ASP A 45 -19.24 5.72 -4.61
N THR A 46 -18.07 5.63 -3.97
CA THR A 46 -17.74 4.54 -3.03
C THR A 46 -18.57 4.65 -1.76
N LYS A 47 -18.87 5.86 -1.28
CA LYS A 47 -19.77 6.08 -0.15
C LYS A 47 -21.20 5.62 -0.46
N ASP A 48 -21.70 5.92 -1.65
CA ASP A 48 -23.05 5.53 -2.05
C ASP A 48 -23.16 4.01 -2.24
N MET A 49 -22.11 3.38 -2.75
CA MET A 49 -21.98 1.92 -2.76
C MET A 49 -21.99 1.33 -1.34
N LEU A 50 -21.21 1.88 -0.41
CA LEU A 50 -21.21 1.43 1.00
C LEU A 50 -22.59 1.59 1.64
N ASN A 51 -23.33 2.65 1.31
CA ASN A 51 -24.70 2.86 1.76
C ASN A 51 -25.67 1.80 1.22
N ALA A 52 -25.51 1.39 -0.04
CA ALA A 52 -26.35 0.37 -0.68
C ALA A 52 -26.13 -1.04 -0.09
N PHE A 53 -24.92 -1.32 0.38
CA PHE A 53 -24.57 -2.56 1.09
C PHE A 53 -24.81 -2.50 2.61
N ASP A 54 -25.47 -1.45 3.10
CA ASP A 54 -25.74 -1.21 4.53
C ASP A 54 -24.50 -1.06 5.43
N PHE A 55 -23.32 -0.78 4.85
CA PHE A 55 -22.08 -0.45 5.57
C PHE A 55 -21.96 1.04 5.92
N LYS A 56 -23.06 1.63 6.40
CA LYS A 56 -23.20 3.08 6.64
C LYS A 56 -22.35 3.61 7.80
N SER A 57 -21.95 2.74 8.73
CA SER A 57 -21.27 3.11 9.98
C SER A 57 -19.93 2.39 10.15
N LEU A 58 -19.09 2.43 9.11
CA LEU A 58 -17.72 1.98 9.24
C LEU A 58 -16.88 3.04 9.97
N PRO A 59 -16.13 2.65 11.02
CA PRO A 59 -15.25 3.58 11.71
C PRO A 59 -14.13 4.03 10.77
N ASN A 60 -13.69 5.28 10.93
CA ASN A 60 -12.55 5.85 10.22
C ASN A 60 -12.70 5.91 8.69
N VAL A 61 -13.92 5.98 8.14
CA VAL A 61 -14.15 6.16 6.70
C VAL A 61 -14.71 7.56 6.44
N GLY A 62 -14.13 8.31 5.49
CA GLY A 62 -14.59 9.67 5.15
C GLY A 62 -14.32 10.04 3.70
N VAL A 63 -15.18 10.90 3.14
CA VAL A 63 -15.06 11.32 1.73
C VAL A 63 -13.95 12.34 1.59
N GLN A 64 -13.04 12.15 0.63
CA GLN A 64 -12.11 13.21 0.26
C GLN A 64 -12.83 14.23 -0.63
N GLU A 65 -12.88 15.48 -0.17
CA GLU A 65 -13.25 16.60 -1.04
C GLU A 65 -12.10 16.82 -2.02
N ALA A 66 -12.39 16.73 -3.32
CA ALA A 66 -11.42 17.02 -4.36
C ALA A 66 -10.90 18.45 -4.17
N ASN A 67 -9.64 18.58 -3.76
CA ASN A 67 -8.94 19.86 -3.81
C ASN A 67 -8.69 20.19 -5.28
N ASP A 68 -9.68 20.84 -5.91
CA ASP A 68 -9.51 21.58 -7.16
C ASP A 68 -8.58 22.76 -6.90
N GLN A 69 -7.28 22.48 -6.85
CA GLN A 69 -6.26 23.51 -6.99
C GLN A 69 -6.29 24.00 -8.45
N GLN A 70 -7.23 24.90 -8.72
CA GLN A 70 -7.14 25.88 -9.78
C GLN A 70 -5.91 26.76 -9.51
N ASN A 71 -4.75 26.35 -10.02
CA ASN A 71 -3.50 27.11 -9.97
C ASN A 71 -2.54 26.48 -11.00
N GLN A 72 -2.05 27.12 -12.06
CA GLN A 72 -1.98 28.52 -12.42
C GLN A 72 -1.72 28.57 -13.94
N GLN A 73 -2.29 29.57 -14.58
CA GLN A 73 -2.06 29.91 -15.98
C GLN A 73 -0.56 30.09 -16.24
N GLY A 74 0.04 29.17 -16.99
CA GLY A 74 1.33 29.37 -17.66
C GLY A 74 1.14 30.22 -18.90
N GLY A 75 0.69 31.47 -18.71
CA GLY A 75 0.65 32.48 -19.74
C GLY A 75 2.07 32.85 -20.17
N ASN A 76 2.34 32.60 -21.44
CA ASN A 76 3.16 33.41 -22.35
C ASN A 76 4.15 34.40 -21.70
N GLN A 77 5.45 34.07 -21.77
CA GLN A 77 6.55 35.04 -21.94
C GLN A 77 7.88 34.31 -22.17
N ARG A 78 8.16 33.97 -23.44
CA ARG A 78 9.42 34.19 -24.17
C ARG A 78 9.38 33.49 -25.52
#